data_AF-A0A1G0ZMV1-F1
#
_entry.id   AF-A0A1G0ZMV1-F1
#
_cell.length_a   1.000
_cell.length_b   1.000
_cell.length_c   1.000
_cell.angle_alpha   90.00
_cell.angle_beta   90.00
_cell.angle_gamma   90.00
#
_symmetry.space_group_name_H-M   'P 1'
#
loop_
_entity.id
_entity.type
_entity.pdbx_description
1 polymer ?
#
loop_
_entity_poly.entity_id
_entity_poly.type
_entity_poly.pdbx_seq_one_letter_code
_entity_poly.pdbx_strand_id
1 'polypeptide(L)'
;MAEYALRPSSPQGEILNMTSRFSPASVWLILSLLISFFLIQPVAFSQDTDEETIDPSTGDDTGGPAAPEEAPAAPANDPAAVQGRPMAFPLSPAWKKPQPTGKNLLINGSFDDPEDAIKGWRYKFDLEGELQFYGDNHKFVDVVKDYKGRKNVLRMWGDITKITDRGEGVKVDGEFIPYVQGQRYRLSMWVSTTGPDCRILIEGYHWKPGIKPHNSPRWGEVRKVYKGKIMRLGSKDGAFSGAPKSWKQGFVDFPTDKASDLSSKHMSAIKFMVIHIIAISGQGGEIFFDDVVLERTK
;
A
#
# COMPACT_ATOMS: atom_id res chain seq x y z
N MET A 1 -36.58 27.48 -66.24
CA MET A 1 -35.88 27.42 -64.93
C MET A 1 -34.41 27.13 -65.23
N ALA A 2 -33.61 28.19 -65.32
CA ALA A 2 -32.45 28.51 -64.47
C ALA A 2 -31.13 27.83 -64.97
N GLU A 3 -30.21 28.54 -65.67
CA GLU A 3 -29.05 29.33 -65.15
C GLU A 3 -28.00 28.44 -64.45
N TYR A 4 -26.67 28.42 -64.65
CA TYR A 4 -25.58 29.33 -65.07
C TYR A 4 -24.43 28.46 -65.68
N ALA A 5 -23.82 28.79 -66.82
CA ALA A 5 -22.63 29.64 -67.07
C ALA A 5 -21.26 29.19 -66.47
N LEU A 6 -20.45 28.64 -67.39
CA LEU A 6 -19.02 28.83 -67.69
C LEU A 6 -18.06 29.50 -66.68
N ARG A 7 -16.92 28.81 -66.46
CA ARG A 7 -15.63 29.33 -65.93
C ARG A 7 -15.07 30.46 -66.82
N PRO A 8 -14.17 31.32 -66.28
CA PRO A 8 -12.74 31.14 -66.58
C PRO A 8 -11.73 31.58 -65.50
N SER A 9 -10.47 31.40 -65.89
CA SER A 9 -9.10 31.51 -65.33
C SER A 9 -8.60 32.84 -64.70
N SER A 10 -7.76 32.69 -63.64
CA SER A 10 -6.48 33.36 -63.20
C SER A 10 -6.29 34.90 -63.36
N PRO A 11 -5.19 35.61 -62.93
CA PRO A 11 -3.91 35.24 -62.27
C PRO A 11 -3.35 36.28 -61.21
N GLN A 12 -2.06 36.15 -60.82
CA GLN A 12 -1.10 37.14 -60.22
C GLN A 12 -1.14 37.34 -58.68
N GLY A 13 -0.04 37.48 -57.91
CA GLY A 13 1.40 37.61 -58.20
C GLY A 13 2.23 37.67 -56.89
N GLU A 14 3.54 37.42 -57.01
CA GLU A 14 4.58 37.42 -55.96
C GLU A 14 4.91 38.83 -55.43
N ILE A 15 5.26 38.96 -54.13
CA ILE A 15 6.37 39.80 -53.62
C ILE A 15 6.98 39.14 -52.36
N LEU A 16 8.29 38.86 -52.40
CA LEU A 16 9.18 38.54 -51.28
C LEU A 16 9.45 39.78 -50.40
N ASN A 17 9.55 39.64 -49.07
CA ASN A 17 10.76 40.10 -48.35
C ASN A 17 10.91 39.66 -46.88
N MET A 18 12.05 39.01 -46.64
CA MET A 18 12.98 39.07 -45.49
C MET A 18 12.49 39.58 -44.11
N THR A 19 12.25 38.64 -43.19
CA THR A 19 12.69 38.73 -41.77
C THR A 19 13.01 37.33 -41.23
N SER A 20 14.07 36.73 -41.78
CA SER A 20 14.79 35.65 -41.13
C SER A 20 15.79 36.24 -40.14
N ARG A 21 15.61 35.98 -38.85
CA ARG A 21 16.64 35.81 -37.80
C ARG A 21 15.95 35.85 -36.45
N PHE A 22 15.29 34.75 -36.07
CA PHE A 22 15.13 34.18 -34.72
C PHE A 22 14.12 33.03 -34.86
N SER A 23 14.47 31.82 -34.43
CA SER A 23 13.54 30.69 -34.48
C SER A 23 12.46 30.86 -33.40
N PRO A 24 11.17 30.71 -33.73
CA PRO A 24 10.08 30.72 -32.76
C PRO A 24 10.24 29.69 -31.63
N ALA A 25 11.05 28.64 -31.85
CA ALA A 25 11.31 27.58 -30.89
C ALA A 25 12.21 27.99 -29.70
N SER A 26 12.99 29.08 -29.82
CA SER A 26 13.92 29.50 -28.76
C SER A 26 13.31 30.50 -27.76
N VAL A 27 12.23 31.20 -28.14
CA VAL A 27 11.57 32.21 -27.28
C VAL A 27 10.53 31.55 -26.36
N TRP A 28 9.89 30.47 -26.79
CA TRP A 28 8.92 29.73 -25.96
C TRP A 28 9.56 28.85 -24.87
N LEU A 29 10.79 28.38 -25.06
CA LEU A 29 11.47 27.56 -24.05
C LEU A 29 11.94 28.41 -22.84
N ILE A 30 12.30 29.67 -23.06
CA ILE A 30 12.77 30.58 -22.00
C ILE A 30 11.60 31.14 -21.19
N LEU A 31 10.42 31.34 -21.80
CA LEU A 31 9.24 31.83 -21.09
C LEU A 31 8.54 30.74 -20.25
N SER A 32 8.67 29.46 -20.63
CA SER A 32 8.05 28.36 -19.88
C SER A 32 8.85 27.89 -18.66
N LEU A 33 10.15 28.20 -18.58
CA LEU A 33 11.00 27.89 -17.42
C LEU A 33 10.88 28.92 -16.28
N LEU A 34 10.34 30.12 -16.55
CA LEU A 34 10.15 31.17 -15.53
C LEU A 34 8.79 31.09 -14.80
N ILE A 35 7.83 30.31 -15.33
CA ILE A 35 6.56 30.03 -14.64
C ILE A 35 6.72 28.88 -13.61
N SER A 36 7.90 28.25 -13.55
CA SER A 36 8.27 27.27 -12.52
C SER A 36 8.57 27.88 -11.14
N PHE A 37 8.31 29.18 -10.91
CA PHE A 37 8.75 29.88 -9.69
C PHE A 37 7.67 30.42 -8.74
N PHE A 38 6.37 30.29 -9.04
CA PHE A 38 5.32 30.70 -8.10
C PHE A 38 4.17 29.67 -8.06
N LEU A 39 3.90 29.15 -6.84
CA LEU A 39 2.77 28.31 -6.41
C LEU A 39 2.96 26.79 -6.35
N ILE A 40 4.03 26.31 -5.70
CA ILE A 40 3.92 25.11 -4.85
C ILE A 40 4.77 25.35 -3.59
N GLN A 41 4.15 25.60 -2.45
CA GLN A 41 4.84 25.46 -1.16
C GLN A 41 4.87 23.97 -0.79
N PRO A 42 6.05 23.34 -0.64
CA PRO A 42 6.13 22.03 -0.04
C PRO A 42 5.89 22.16 1.46
N VAL A 43 4.86 21.49 1.98
CA VAL A 43 4.79 21.17 3.41
C VAL A 43 5.88 20.13 3.65
N ALA A 44 7.03 20.59 4.14
CA ALA A 44 8.09 19.73 4.65
C ALA A 44 7.53 18.95 5.85
N PHE A 45 7.43 17.64 5.70
CA PHE A 45 7.20 16.72 6.81
C PHE A 45 8.57 16.37 7.38
N SER A 46 8.94 16.96 8.51
CA SER A 46 10.16 16.61 9.25
C SER A 46 10.02 15.19 9.78
N GLN A 47 10.94 14.31 9.40
CA GLN A 47 11.18 13.07 10.13
C GLN A 47 12.22 13.40 11.20
N ASP A 48 11.75 13.75 12.40
CA ASP A 48 12.61 13.80 13.57
C ASP A 48 12.77 12.37 14.06
N THR A 49 13.92 11.77 13.74
CA THR A 49 14.42 10.57 14.41
C THR A 49 15.12 11.03 15.68
N ASP A 50 14.47 10.86 16.82
CA ASP A 50 15.10 11.01 18.13
C ASP A 50 16.07 9.83 18.35
N GLU A 51 17.32 10.00 17.92
CA GLU A 51 18.45 9.21 18.41
C GLU A 51 18.80 9.69 19.82
N GLU A 52 18.34 8.94 20.82
CA GLU A 52 18.79 9.08 22.20
C GLU A 52 20.24 8.60 22.29
N THR A 53 21.18 9.54 22.23
CA THR A 53 22.60 9.34 22.55
C THR A 53 22.74 8.86 24.00
N ILE A 54 23.09 7.59 24.18
CA ILE A 54 23.53 7.02 25.44
C ILE A 54 25.01 7.39 25.64
N ASP A 55 25.27 8.09 26.74
CA ASP A 55 26.58 8.49 27.25
C ASP A 55 27.37 7.27 27.77
N PRO A 56 28.57 6.94 27.22
CA PRO A 56 29.40 5.88 27.75
C PRO A 56 30.51 6.46 28.63
N SER A 57 30.26 6.51 29.94
CA SER A 57 31.28 6.86 30.92
C SER A 57 31.04 6.13 32.24
N THR A 58 31.76 5.02 32.45
CA THR A 58 32.52 4.64 33.65
C THR A 58 32.69 3.13 33.73
N GLY A 59 33.93 2.68 33.94
CA GLY A 59 34.21 1.31 34.36
C GLY A 59 35.45 0.70 33.71
N ASP A 60 36.62 1.11 34.18
CA ASP A 60 37.82 0.26 34.22
C ASP A 60 37.43 -1.11 34.80
N ASP A 61 37.81 -2.20 34.13
CA ASP A 61 38.35 -3.34 34.86
C ASP A 61 39.28 -4.20 34.01
N THR A 62 40.42 -4.46 34.62
CA THR A 62 41.59 -5.17 34.10
C THR A 62 41.36 -6.68 34.01
N GLY A 63 41.77 -7.32 32.91
CA GLY A 63 41.96 -8.77 32.87
C GLY A 63 42.02 -9.38 31.47
N GLY A 64 43.22 -9.54 30.92
CA GLY A 64 43.48 -10.64 29.96
C GLY A 64 44.23 -11.78 30.68
N PRO A 65 44.63 -12.86 29.99
CA PRO A 65 44.04 -13.50 28.82
C PRO A 65 43.77 -15.01 29.10
N ALA A 66 42.94 -15.68 28.29
CA ALA A 66 42.92 -17.14 28.23
C ALA A 66 42.82 -17.59 26.77
N ALA A 67 43.81 -18.39 26.35
CA ALA A 67 43.88 -19.03 25.04
C ALA A 67 42.72 -20.03 24.86
N PRO A 68 42.21 -20.22 23.63
CA PRO A 68 41.21 -21.24 23.37
C PRO A 68 41.83 -22.63 23.41
N GLU A 69 41.31 -23.46 24.30
CA GLU A 69 41.54 -24.89 24.42
C GLU A 69 41.03 -25.61 23.16
N GLU A 70 41.87 -26.48 22.62
CA GLU A 70 41.67 -27.22 21.38
C GLU A 70 40.56 -28.27 21.57
N ALA A 71 39.45 -28.14 20.85
CA ALA A 71 38.34 -29.08 20.91
C ALA A 71 38.72 -30.44 20.29
N PRO A 72 38.39 -31.58 20.92
CA PRO A 72 38.68 -32.90 20.35
C PRO A 72 37.82 -33.18 19.12
N ALA A 73 38.46 -33.82 18.14
CA ALA A 73 37.90 -34.21 16.86
C ALA A 73 36.60 -35.03 16.99
N ALA A 74 35.60 -34.69 16.19
CA ALA A 74 34.35 -35.44 16.07
C ALA A 74 34.62 -36.86 15.50
N PRO A 75 33.92 -37.90 16.00
CA PRO A 75 34.04 -39.25 15.46
C PRO A 75 33.48 -39.32 14.03
N ALA A 76 34.17 -40.10 13.20
CA ALA A 76 33.82 -40.35 11.81
C ALA A 76 32.41 -40.93 11.65
N ASN A 77 31.60 -40.30 10.80
CA ASN A 77 30.29 -40.80 10.40
C ASN A 77 30.46 -42.02 9.49
N ASP A 78 29.91 -43.15 9.93
CA ASP A 78 29.78 -44.40 9.16
C ASP A 78 28.65 -44.25 8.12
N PRO A 79 28.91 -44.32 6.80
CA PRO A 79 27.91 -44.03 5.77
C PRO A 79 26.97 -45.20 5.44
N ALA A 80 26.88 -46.24 6.27
CA ALA A 80 26.26 -47.50 5.87
C ALA A 80 25.04 -47.94 6.70
N ALA A 81 24.07 -47.06 7.01
CA ALA A 81 22.75 -47.52 7.47
C ALA A 81 21.66 -46.43 7.48
N VAL A 82 21.09 -46.06 6.32
CA VAL A 82 19.75 -45.45 6.30
C VAL A 82 18.94 -46.02 5.13
N GLN A 83 18.42 -47.24 5.34
CA GLN A 83 17.36 -47.78 4.49
C GLN A 83 16.06 -47.01 4.75
N GLY A 84 15.50 -46.48 3.66
CA GLY A 84 14.35 -45.59 3.66
C GLY A 84 13.10 -46.20 4.28
N ARG A 85 12.64 -45.59 5.37
CA ARG A 85 11.22 -45.59 5.72
C ARG A 85 10.57 -44.41 5.00
N PRO A 86 9.46 -44.59 4.26
CA PRO A 86 8.65 -43.47 3.82
C PRO A 86 8.14 -42.76 5.06
N MET A 87 8.72 -41.59 5.35
CA MET A 87 8.21 -40.69 6.36
C MET A 87 6.84 -40.21 5.87
N ALA A 88 5.78 -40.88 6.32
CA ALA A 88 4.45 -40.33 6.27
C ALA A 88 4.48 -39.07 7.13
N PHE A 89 4.70 -37.92 6.49
CA PHE A 89 4.53 -36.63 7.15
C PHE A 89 3.09 -36.60 7.67
N PRO A 90 2.86 -36.48 8.99
CA PRO A 90 1.51 -36.28 9.48
C PRO A 90 0.95 -35.06 8.78
N LEU A 91 -0.18 -35.23 8.09
CA LEU A 91 -0.95 -34.13 7.53
C LEU A 91 -1.05 -33.06 8.62
N SER A 92 -0.48 -31.89 8.34
CA SER A 92 -0.43 -30.80 9.30
C SER A 92 -1.84 -30.59 9.88
N PRO A 93 -1.97 -30.41 11.20
CA PRO A 93 -3.27 -30.26 11.84
C PRO A 93 -4.08 -29.21 11.09
N ALA A 94 -5.31 -29.56 10.72
CA ALA A 94 -6.23 -28.66 10.01
C ALA A 94 -6.20 -27.29 10.69
N TRP A 95 -5.70 -26.29 9.97
CA TRP A 95 -5.50 -24.93 10.46
C TRP A 95 -6.83 -24.39 11.00
N LYS A 96 -6.98 -24.32 12.32
CA LYS A 96 -8.12 -23.63 12.93
C LYS A 96 -7.87 -22.14 12.79
N LYS A 97 -8.60 -21.48 11.88
CA LYS A 97 -8.66 -20.01 11.79
C LYS A 97 -8.90 -19.47 13.22
N PRO A 98 -8.05 -18.56 13.76
CA PRO A 98 -8.38 -17.92 15.02
C PRO A 98 -9.73 -17.23 14.84
N GLN A 99 -10.67 -17.61 15.69
CA GLN A 99 -12.04 -17.15 15.58
C GLN A 99 -12.08 -15.67 15.97
N PRO A 100 -12.74 -14.82 15.17
CA PRO A 100 -13.02 -13.45 15.55
C PRO A 100 -13.61 -13.41 16.96
N THR A 101 -13.13 -12.51 17.80
CA THR A 101 -13.69 -12.31 19.15
C THR A 101 -14.95 -11.45 19.11
N GLY A 102 -15.20 -10.75 17.99
CA GLY A 102 -16.40 -9.97 17.74
C GLY A 102 -16.91 -10.04 16.29
N LYS A 103 -17.97 -9.26 16.00
CA LYS A 103 -18.50 -9.10 14.64
C LYS A 103 -17.51 -8.33 13.77
N ASN A 104 -17.16 -8.88 12.61
CA ASN A 104 -16.35 -8.17 11.61
C ASN A 104 -17.08 -6.90 11.15
N LEU A 105 -16.41 -5.76 11.25
CA LEU A 105 -16.93 -4.45 10.83
C LEU A 105 -16.79 -4.22 9.32
N LEU A 106 -15.98 -5.02 8.64
CA LEU A 106 -15.81 -4.96 7.19
C LEU A 106 -16.95 -5.66 6.47
N ILE A 107 -17.36 -5.09 5.35
CA ILE A 107 -18.22 -5.75 4.39
C ILE A 107 -17.36 -6.71 3.58
N ASN A 108 -17.77 -7.98 3.51
CA ASN A 108 -17.16 -8.99 2.65
C ASN A 108 -15.62 -9.09 2.79
N GLY A 109 -15.13 -9.12 4.03
CA GLY A 109 -13.69 -9.28 4.29
C GLY A 109 -13.11 -10.65 3.92
N SER A 110 -13.97 -11.67 3.71
CA SER A 110 -13.57 -12.99 3.21
C SER A 110 -13.65 -13.12 1.69
N PHE A 111 -14.18 -12.10 0.99
CA PHE A 111 -14.38 -12.11 -0.47
C PHE A 111 -15.29 -13.23 -1.01
N ASP A 112 -16.14 -13.81 -0.15
CA ASP A 112 -17.06 -14.91 -0.47
C ASP A 112 -18.45 -14.44 -0.92
N ASP A 113 -18.71 -13.13 -1.05
CA ASP A 113 -20.02 -12.65 -1.51
C ASP A 113 -20.35 -13.26 -2.90
N PRO A 114 -21.49 -13.97 -3.02
CA PRO A 114 -21.80 -14.75 -4.21
C PRO A 114 -22.20 -13.91 -5.42
N GLU A 115 -22.56 -12.63 -5.21
CA GLU A 115 -22.97 -11.71 -6.27
C GLU A 115 -21.79 -10.86 -6.74
N ASP A 116 -20.97 -10.38 -5.80
CA ASP A 116 -19.80 -9.56 -6.08
C ASP A 116 -18.67 -9.85 -5.07
N ALA A 117 -17.70 -10.66 -5.51
CA ALA A 117 -16.58 -11.09 -4.68
C ALA A 117 -15.73 -9.92 -4.12
N ILE A 118 -15.77 -8.73 -4.73
CA ILE A 118 -15.02 -7.54 -4.27
C ILE A 118 -15.94 -6.46 -3.66
N LYS A 119 -17.19 -6.80 -3.37
CA LYS A 119 -18.16 -5.90 -2.73
C LYS A 119 -17.61 -5.29 -1.44
N GLY A 120 -17.84 -4.01 -1.22
CA GLY A 120 -17.35 -3.29 -0.05
C GLY A 120 -15.89 -2.82 -0.15
N TRP A 121 -15.24 -3.05 -1.29
CA TRP A 121 -13.86 -2.65 -1.55
C TRP A 121 -13.77 -1.72 -2.77
N ARG A 122 -13.10 -0.59 -2.59
CA ARG A 122 -12.76 0.36 -3.64
C ARG A 122 -11.43 -0.01 -4.26
N TYR A 123 -11.47 -0.31 -5.55
CA TYR A 123 -10.30 -0.59 -6.39
C TYR A 123 -10.33 0.22 -7.72
N LYS A 124 -11.38 1.01 -7.94
CA LYS A 124 -11.50 2.01 -9.01
C LYS A 124 -11.30 3.40 -8.40
N PHE A 125 -10.32 4.14 -8.91
CA PHE A 125 -9.93 5.47 -8.43
C PHE A 125 -10.13 6.49 -9.55
N ASP A 126 -11.36 6.95 -9.67
CA ASP A 126 -11.89 7.77 -10.76
C ASP A 126 -12.14 9.24 -10.36
N LEU A 127 -11.75 9.64 -9.15
CA LEU A 127 -11.84 11.03 -8.74
C LEU A 127 -10.78 11.89 -9.44
N GLU A 128 -11.11 13.17 -9.60
CA GLU A 128 -10.17 14.18 -10.09
C GLU A 128 -8.91 14.19 -9.22
N GLY A 129 -7.74 14.12 -9.86
CA GLY A 129 -6.43 14.01 -9.21
C GLY A 129 -5.98 12.57 -8.90
N GLU A 130 -6.88 11.59 -8.84
CA GLU A 130 -6.50 10.18 -8.69
C GLU A 130 -6.26 9.49 -10.04
N LEU A 131 -6.97 9.92 -11.09
CA LEU A 131 -6.90 9.33 -12.43
C LEU A 131 -5.47 9.28 -13.00
N GLN A 132 -4.66 10.30 -12.73
CA GLN A 132 -3.28 10.39 -13.19
C GLN A 132 -2.42 9.23 -12.66
N PHE A 133 -2.72 8.73 -11.46
CA PHE A 133 -1.89 7.76 -10.75
C PHE A 133 -2.54 6.39 -10.57
N TYR A 134 -3.88 6.30 -10.67
CA TYR A 134 -4.60 5.06 -10.36
C TYR A 134 -5.76 4.79 -11.33
N GLY A 135 -5.80 5.48 -12.47
CA GLY A 135 -6.87 5.31 -13.46
C GLY A 135 -7.01 3.88 -13.99
N ASP A 136 -5.92 3.11 -14.01
CA ASP A 136 -5.89 1.72 -14.46
C ASP A 136 -5.80 0.68 -13.33
N ASN A 137 -5.81 1.11 -12.07
CA ASN A 137 -5.62 0.24 -10.89
C ASN A 137 -6.51 -1.01 -10.91
N HIS A 138 -7.75 -0.83 -11.35
CA HIS A 138 -8.75 -1.90 -11.39
C HIS A 138 -8.42 -3.06 -12.34
N LYS A 139 -7.48 -2.90 -13.26
CA LYS A 139 -7.00 -3.99 -14.14
C LYS A 139 -6.08 -4.97 -13.41
N PHE A 140 -5.57 -4.55 -12.26
CA PHE A 140 -4.57 -5.24 -11.47
C PHE A 140 -5.13 -5.84 -10.17
N VAL A 141 -6.46 -5.82 -10.02
CA VAL A 141 -7.17 -6.30 -8.84
C VAL A 141 -8.27 -7.26 -9.28
N ASP A 142 -8.30 -8.46 -8.70
CA ASP A 142 -9.40 -9.40 -8.84
C ASP A 142 -9.50 -10.34 -7.63
N VAL A 143 -10.48 -11.24 -7.63
CA VAL A 143 -10.60 -12.31 -6.63
C VAL A 143 -10.41 -13.63 -7.35
N VAL A 144 -9.41 -14.41 -6.92
CA VAL A 144 -9.11 -15.72 -7.50
C VAL A 144 -9.76 -16.83 -6.69
N LYS A 145 -10.33 -17.83 -7.38
CA LYS A 145 -11.13 -18.90 -6.74
C LYS A 145 -10.33 -19.79 -5.80
N ASP A 146 -9.05 -20.01 -6.06
CA ASP A 146 -8.16 -20.79 -5.21
C ASP A 146 -6.72 -20.27 -5.30
N TYR A 147 -6.05 -20.15 -4.16
CA TYR A 147 -4.61 -20.00 -4.11
C TYR A 147 -4.03 -20.68 -2.87
N LYS A 148 -3.19 -21.69 -3.10
CA LYS A 148 -2.51 -22.49 -2.05
C LYS A 148 -3.51 -22.99 -0.99
N GLY A 149 -4.68 -23.47 -1.44
CA GLY A 149 -5.70 -24.08 -0.60
C GLY A 149 -6.67 -23.11 0.09
N ARG A 150 -6.50 -21.79 -0.08
CA ARG A 150 -7.50 -20.78 0.31
C ARG A 150 -8.40 -20.45 -0.87
N LYS A 151 -9.69 -20.26 -0.63
CA LYS A 151 -10.70 -19.98 -1.65
C LYS A 151 -11.02 -18.50 -1.68
N ASN A 152 -11.43 -18.00 -2.83
CA ASN A 152 -11.87 -16.61 -3.04
C ASN A 152 -10.93 -15.60 -2.38
N VAL A 153 -9.70 -15.52 -2.87
CA VAL A 153 -8.70 -14.62 -2.27
C VAL A 153 -8.53 -13.37 -3.14
N LEU A 154 -8.46 -12.20 -2.49
CA LEU A 154 -8.14 -10.95 -3.17
C LEU A 154 -6.72 -11.06 -3.73
N ARG A 155 -6.56 -10.87 -5.03
CA ARG A 155 -5.27 -10.80 -5.71
C ARG A 155 -5.03 -9.38 -6.20
N MET A 156 -3.82 -8.90 -5.94
CA MET A 156 -3.28 -7.68 -6.51
C MET A 156 -1.97 -8.04 -7.22
N TRP A 157 -1.77 -7.56 -8.45
CA TRP A 157 -0.63 -8.02 -9.25
C TRP A 157 -0.06 -6.93 -10.15
N GLY A 158 1.19 -7.09 -10.56
CA GLY A 158 1.82 -6.17 -11.50
C GLY A 158 3.25 -6.58 -11.79
N ASP A 159 3.80 -6.09 -12.90
CA ASP A 159 5.22 -6.24 -13.16
C ASP A 159 6.06 -5.31 -12.27
N ILE A 160 7.38 -5.35 -12.45
CA ILE A 160 8.30 -4.52 -11.68
C ILE A 160 8.04 -3.01 -11.88
N THR A 161 7.49 -2.60 -13.03
CA THR A 161 7.22 -1.19 -13.33
C THR A 161 5.99 -0.68 -12.58
N LYS A 162 4.98 -1.54 -12.37
CA LYS A 162 3.78 -1.18 -11.59
C LYS A 162 4.04 -1.26 -10.08
N ILE A 163 4.83 -2.23 -9.62
CA ILE A 163 5.00 -2.56 -8.20
C ILE A 163 6.16 -1.79 -7.51
N THR A 164 7.24 -1.37 -8.18
CA THR A 164 8.45 -0.79 -7.52
C THR A 164 8.57 0.74 -7.62
N ASP A 165 9.70 1.33 -7.17
CA ASP A 165 10.01 2.76 -6.89
C ASP A 165 9.56 3.84 -7.90
N ARG A 166 9.15 3.46 -9.11
CA ARG A 166 8.58 4.39 -10.12
C ARG A 166 7.10 4.18 -10.38
N GLY A 167 6.55 3.04 -9.96
CA GLY A 167 5.14 2.70 -10.07
C GLY A 167 4.34 3.21 -8.88
N GLU A 168 3.05 3.43 -9.10
CA GLU A 168 2.14 3.89 -8.05
C GLU A 168 1.71 2.75 -7.11
N GLY A 169 2.08 1.50 -7.43
CA GLY A 169 1.55 0.32 -6.78
C GLY A 169 0.14 0.00 -7.23
N VAL A 170 -0.40 -1.08 -6.67
CA VAL A 170 -1.80 -1.47 -6.81
C VAL A 170 -2.46 -1.28 -5.47
N LYS A 171 -3.67 -0.73 -5.44
CA LYS A 171 -4.33 -0.28 -4.21
C LYS A 171 -5.76 -0.81 -4.11
N VAL A 172 -6.18 -1.15 -2.89
CA VAL A 172 -7.58 -1.40 -2.54
C VAL A 172 -7.87 -0.74 -1.19
N ASP A 173 -8.98 -0.01 -1.10
CA ASP A 173 -9.49 0.58 0.14
C ASP A 173 -10.80 -0.08 0.56
N GLY A 174 -10.98 -0.38 1.84
CA GLY A 174 -12.29 -0.76 2.37
C GLY A 174 -13.27 0.41 2.38
N GLU A 175 -14.56 0.12 2.53
CA GLU A 175 -15.57 1.14 2.80
C GLU A 175 -15.32 1.94 4.09
N PHE A 176 -15.98 3.10 4.20
CA PHE A 176 -15.90 3.94 5.39
C PHE A 176 -16.59 3.29 6.58
N ILE A 177 -15.81 3.05 7.64
CA ILE A 177 -16.30 2.49 8.90
C ILE A 177 -16.40 3.61 9.92
N PRO A 178 -17.57 3.91 10.50
CA PRO A 178 -17.68 4.92 11.55
C PRO A 178 -16.72 4.65 12.71
N TYR A 179 -15.89 5.65 13.02
CA TYR A 179 -14.96 5.59 14.14
C TYR A 179 -15.64 6.07 15.42
N VAL A 180 -15.70 5.19 16.41
CA VAL A 180 -16.13 5.55 17.76
C VAL A 180 -14.91 5.94 18.58
N GLN A 181 -14.84 7.21 18.99
CA GLN A 181 -13.76 7.74 19.81
C GLN A 181 -13.62 6.95 21.13
N GLY A 182 -12.38 6.71 21.55
CA GLY A 182 -12.07 5.96 22.77
C GLY A 182 -12.19 4.43 22.66
N GLN A 183 -12.70 3.90 21.55
CA GLN A 183 -12.77 2.45 21.32
C GLN A 183 -11.48 1.92 20.69
N ARG A 184 -11.20 0.64 20.95
CA ARG A 184 -10.07 -0.08 20.37
C ARG A 184 -10.51 -1.08 19.32
N TYR A 185 -9.68 -1.22 18.31
CA TYR A 185 -9.91 -2.04 17.14
C TYR A 185 -8.69 -2.90 16.86
N ARG A 186 -8.94 -4.08 16.29
CA ARG A 186 -7.90 -4.97 15.77
C ARG A 186 -8.20 -5.27 14.32
N LEU A 187 -7.27 -4.95 13.45
CA LEU A 187 -7.25 -5.42 12.08
C LEU A 187 -6.41 -6.70 12.03
N SER A 188 -6.91 -7.75 11.40
CA SER A 188 -6.16 -8.97 11.10
C SER A 188 -6.49 -9.47 9.70
N MET A 189 -5.53 -10.13 9.06
CA MET A 189 -5.71 -10.75 7.74
C MET A 189 -4.61 -11.76 7.45
N TRP A 190 -4.86 -12.64 6.50
CA TRP A 190 -3.87 -13.54 5.94
C TRP A 190 -3.28 -12.97 4.67
N VAL A 191 -1.97 -13.11 4.51
CA VAL A 191 -1.23 -12.58 3.37
C VAL A 191 -0.25 -13.62 2.84
N SER A 192 -0.11 -13.67 1.52
CA SER A 192 0.95 -14.43 0.83
C SER A 192 1.33 -13.71 -0.46
N THR A 193 2.60 -13.80 -0.87
CA THR A 193 3.09 -13.15 -2.10
C THR A 193 3.95 -14.08 -2.95
N THR A 194 4.06 -13.79 -4.25
CA THR A 194 5.07 -14.38 -5.15
C THR A 194 6.26 -13.45 -5.38
N GLY A 195 6.17 -12.16 -5.02
CA GLY A 195 7.21 -11.16 -5.27
C GLY A 195 6.96 -9.80 -4.61
N PRO A 196 5.78 -9.18 -4.78
CA PRO A 196 5.48 -7.86 -4.21
C PRO A 196 5.51 -7.86 -2.67
N ASP A 197 5.93 -6.74 -2.08
CA ASP A 197 5.59 -6.43 -0.68
C ASP A 197 4.33 -5.54 -0.66
N CYS A 198 3.92 -5.12 0.54
CA CYS A 198 2.75 -4.27 0.69
C CYS A 198 2.86 -3.30 1.86
N ARG A 199 1.90 -2.38 1.92
CA ARG A 199 1.55 -1.65 3.13
C ARG A 199 0.10 -1.92 3.45
N ILE A 200 -0.13 -2.37 4.68
CA ILE A 200 -1.45 -2.61 5.22
C ILE A 200 -1.59 -1.72 6.44
N LEU A 201 -2.54 -0.78 6.43
CA LEU A 201 -2.72 0.15 7.54
C LEU A 201 -4.17 0.62 7.64
N ILE A 202 -4.51 1.19 8.80
CA ILE A 202 -5.77 1.88 9.01
C ILE A 202 -5.55 3.37 8.72
N GLU A 203 -6.34 3.94 7.81
CA GLU A 203 -6.38 5.39 7.59
C GLU A 203 -7.59 6.00 8.28
N GLY A 204 -7.42 7.21 8.81
CA GLY A 204 -8.49 7.98 9.43
C GLY A 204 -8.91 9.15 8.57
N TYR A 205 -10.22 9.32 8.41
CA TYR A 205 -10.84 10.34 7.57
C TYR A 205 -11.75 11.27 8.38
N HIS A 206 -11.82 12.52 7.94
CA HIS A 206 -12.76 13.54 8.41
C HIS A 206 -13.41 14.21 7.20
N TRP A 207 -14.60 14.78 7.38
CA TRP A 207 -15.22 15.67 6.40
C TRP A 207 -14.28 16.80 5.96
N LYS A 208 -14.31 17.12 4.67
CA LYS A 208 -13.71 18.35 4.15
C LYS A 208 -14.43 19.58 4.73
N PRO A 209 -13.75 20.72 4.90
CA PRO A 209 -14.39 21.96 5.31
C PRO A 209 -15.59 22.30 4.39
N GLY A 210 -16.70 22.74 4.97
CA GLY A 210 -17.91 23.09 4.22
C GLY A 210 -18.85 21.92 3.91
N ILE A 211 -18.42 20.66 4.07
CA ILE A 211 -19.32 19.52 3.91
C ILE A 211 -20.14 19.32 5.19
N LYS A 212 -21.47 19.26 5.06
CA LYS A 212 -22.38 18.95 6.17
C LYS A 212 -22.22 17.47 6.55
N PRO A 213 -21.95 17.13 7.83
CA PRO A 213 -21.80 15.73 8.23
C PRO A 213 -23.04 14.86 7.96
N HIS A 214 -22.83 13.62 7.52
CA HIS A 214 -23.86 12.57 7.40
C HIS A 214 -23.29 11.17 7.71
N ASN A 215 -24.10 10.11 7.61
CA ASN A 215 -23.68 8.76 7.98
C ASN A 215 -23.03 7.96 6.85
N SER A 216 -23.09 8.47 5.61
CA SER A 216 -22.67 7.74 4.40
C SER A 216 -21.73 8.61 3.55
N PRO A 217 -20.50 8.87 4.00
CA PRO A 217 -19.55 9.73 3.30
C PRO A 217 -19.22 9.22 1.91
N ARG A 218 -19.08 10.16 0.97
CA ARG A 218 -18.49 9.90 -0.35
C ARG A 218 -16.99 10.21 -0.31
N TRP A 219 -16.22 9.52 -1.15
CA TRP A 219 -14.77 9.73 -1.24
C TRP A 219 -14.37 11.18 -1.53
N GLY A 220 -15.14 11.89 -2.37
CA GLY A 220 -14.90 13.31 -2.68
C GLY A 220 -15.20 14.28 -1.53
N GLU A 221 -15.92 13.85 -0.48
CA GLU A 221 -16.40 14.69 0.62
C GLU A 221 -15.51 14.63 1.87
N VAL A 222 -14.62 13.64 1.94
CA VAL A 222 -13.73 13.44 3.07
C VAL A 222 -12.28 13.72 2.70
N ARG A 223 -11.46 13.93 3.73
CA ARG A 223 -10.00 14.06 3.62
C ARG A 223 -9.34 13.17 4.66
N LYS A 224 -8.20 12.62 4.30
CA LYS A 224 -7.35 11.89 5.24
C LYS A 224 -6.81 12.86 6.29
N VAL A 225 -6.92 12.47 7.56
CA VAL A 225 -6.40 13.23 8.71
C VAL A 225 -5.46 12.41 9.57
N TYR A 226 -5.39 11.10 9.35
CA TYR A 226 -4.56 10.18 10.10
C TYR A 226 -4.07 9.02 9.23
N LYS A 227 -2.83 8.60 9.45
CA LYS A 227 -2.21 7.43 8.83
C LYS A 227 -1.71 6.52 9.94
N GLY A 228 -2.30 5.32 10.04
CA GLY A 228 -1.99 4.36 11.09
C GLY A 228 -0.67 3.62 10.89
N LYS A 229 -0.32 2.84 11.92
CA LYS A 229 0.83 1.94 11.88
C LYS A 229 0.63 0.86 10.83
N ILE A 230 1.72 0.50 10.15
CA ILE A 230 1.74 -0.61 9.19
C ILE A 230 1.65 -1.94 9.94
N MET A 231 0.71 -2.80 9.53
CA MET A 231 0.62 -4.18 9.99
C MET A 231 1.87 -4.94 9.54
N ARG A 232 2.52 -5.64 10.49
CA ARG A 232 3.72 -6.43 10.23
C ARG A 232 3.37 -7.90 10.12
N LEU A 233 3.95 -8.56 9.12
CA LEU A 233 3.84 -9.99 8.88
C LEU A 233 5.19 -10.68 9.14
N GLY A 234 6.29 -10.07 8.73
CA GLY A 234 7.62 -10.70 8.84
C GLY A 234 8.77 -9.76 9.21
N SER A 235 8.65 -8.45 8.96
CA SER A 235 9.70 -7.50 9.32
C SER A 235 9.52 -6.99 10.75
N LYS A 236 10.64 -6.84 11.48
CA LYS A 236 10.66 -6.21 12.81
C LYS A 236 10.45 -4.70 12.68
N ASP A 237 11.05 -4.07 11.67
CA ASP A 237 10.99 -2.64 11.38
C ASP A 237 10.90 -2.34 9.87
N GLY A 238 10.57 -1.09 9.50
CA GLY A 238 10.65 -0.61 8.12
C GLY A 238 9.37 0.01 7.52
N ALA A 239 9.35 0.25 6.21
CA ALA A 239 8.25 0.93 5.52
C ALA A 239 7.18 0.00 4.92
N PHE A 240 7.29 -1.32 5.13
CA PHE A 240 6.46 -2.35 4.48
C PHE A 240 6.06 -3.49 5.43
N SER A 241 5.04 -4.27 5.05
CA SER A 241 4.48 -5.33 5.89
C SER A 241 5.36 -6.59 5.95
N GLY A 242 6.23 -6.82 4.96
CA GLY A 242 7.11 -7.99 4.89
C GLY A 242 6.31 -9.25 4.54
N ALA A 243 5.54 -9.19 3.46
CA ALA A 243 4.67 -10.29 3.02
C ALA A 243 5.47 -11.59 2.73
N PRO A 244 5.11 -12.74 3.31
CA PRO A 244 5.82 -14.00 3.09
C PRO A 244 5.33 -14.79 1.87
N LYS A 245 6.16 -15.70 1.37
CA LYS A 245 5.79 -16.62 0.27
C LYS A 245 4.80 -17.71 0.67
N SER A 246 4.69 -18.01 1.96
CA SER A 246 3.64 -18.87 2.53
C SER A 246 2.54 -18.01 3.15
N TRP A 247 1.35 -18.58 3.31
CA TRP A 247 0.27 -17.90 4.03
C TRP A 247 0.67 -17.61 5.47
N LYS A 248 0.58 -16.33 5.86
CA LYS A 248 0.80 -15.91 7.24
C LYS A 248 -0.26 -14.90 7.66
N GLN A 249 -0.75 -15.05 8.87
CA GLN A 249 -1.63 -14.07 9.47
C GLN A 249 -0.83 -12.95 10.12
N GLY A 250 -1.28 -11.71 9.89
CA GLY A 250 -0.82 -10.53 10.59
C GLY A 250 -1.96 -9.88 11.34
N PHE A 251 -1.62 -9.05 12.33
CA PHE A 251 -2.58 -8.19 12.99
C PHE A 251 -1.94 -6.85 13.39
N VAL A 252 -2.78 -5.83 13.56
CA VAL A 252 -2.40 -4.52 14.11
C VAL A 252 -3.55 -3.97 14.95
N ASP A 253 -3.20 -3.47 16.13
CA ASP A 253 -4.15 -2.79 17.03
C ASP A 253 -4.19 -1.29 16.73
N PHE A 254 -5.38 -0.71 16.83
CA PHE A 254 -5.65 0.70 16.62
C PHE A 254 -6.70 1.22 17.63
N PRO A 255 -6.48 2.38 18.28
CA PRO A 255 -5.23 3.12 18.33
C PRO A 255 -4.11 2.34 19.03
N THR A 256 -2.86 2.73 18.82
CA THR A 256 -1.70 2.14 19.51
C THR A 256 -1.66 2.60 20.97
N ASP A 257 -1.24 1.73 21.91
CA ASP A 257 -1.22 2.03 23.36
C ASP A 257 -0.46 3.31 23.74
N LYS A 258 0.61 3.60 23.02
CA LYS A 258 1.50 4.73 23.27
C LYS A 258 1.47 5.69 22.09
N ALA A 259 0.31 6.31 21.85
CA ALA A 259 0.21 7.37 20.86
C ALA A 259 0.91 8.64 21.36
N SER A 260 1.73 9.26 20.52
CA SER A 260 2.28 10.60 20.79
C SER A 260 1.15 11.64 20.86
N ASP A 261 1.40 12.79 21.49
CA ASP A 261 0.41 13.87 21.58
C ASP A 261 -0.08 14.33 20.20
N LEU A 262 0.82 14.39 19.23
CA LEU A 262 0.48 14.71 17.84
C LEU A 262 -0.44 13.63 17.24
N SER A 263 -0.11 12.35 17.43
CA SER A 263 -0.97 11.24 16.99
C SER A 263 -2.36 11.32 17.64
N SER A 264 -2.42 11.59 18.95
CA SER A 264 -3.67 11.76 19.71
C SER A 264 -4.52 12.92 19.17
N LYS A 265 -3.89 14.05 18.83
CA LYS A 265 -4.56 15.18 18.17
C LYS A 265 -5.17 14.76 16.84
N HIS A 266 -4.41 14.09 15.97
CA HIS A 266 -4.94 13.58 14.69
C HIS A 266 -6.05 12.53 14.87
N MET A 267 -5.94 11.64 15.85
CA MET A 267 -6.94 10.62 16.14
C MET A 267 -8.27 11.22 16.63
N SER A 268 -8.24 12.29 17.43
CA SER A 268 -9.44 13.01 17.85
C SER A 268 -10.24 13.61 16.69
N ALA A 269 -9.57 13.86 15.56
CA ALA A 269 -10.17 14.35 14.33
C ALA A 269 -10.74 13.23 13.45
N ILE A 270 -10.62 11.95 13.81
CA ILE A 270 -11.15 10.86 12.98
C ILE A 270 -12.67 10.75 13.15
N LYS A 271 -13.39 10.62 12.02
CA LYS A 271 -14.82 10.25 11.96
C LYS A 271 -15.05 8.90 11.31
N PHE A 272 -14.19 8.54 10.35
CA PHE A 272 -14.27 7.27 9.64
C PHE A 272 -12.90 6.62 9.58
N MET A 273 -12.87 5.31 9.66
CA MET A 273 -11.71 4.48 9.36
C MET A 273 -11.87 3.86 7.98
N VAL A 274 -10.75 3.62 7.32
CA VAL A 274 -10.63 2.84 6.09
C VAL A 274 -9.48 1.87 6.27
N ILE A 275 -9.66 0.64 5.80
CA ILE A 275 -8.56 -0.31 5.66
C ILE A 275 -7.89 -0.05 4.32
N HIS A 276 -6.63 0.37 4.38
CA HIS A 276 -5.83 0.69 3.21
C HIS A 276 -4.83 -0.42 2.95
N ILE A 277 -4.93 -1.05 1.77
CA ILE A 277 -4.03 -2.09 1.30
C ILE A 277 -3.39 -1.61 0.00
N ILE A 278 -2.06 -1.63 -0.06
CA ILE A 278 -1.32 -1.30 -1.27
C ILE A 278 -0.21 -2.33 -1.50
N ALA A 279 -0.21 -2.96 -2.66
CA ALA A 279 0.88 -3.80 -3.17
C ALA A 279 1.93 -2.89 -3.81
N ILE A 280 3.10 -2.81 -3.19
CA ILE A 280 4.18 -1.89 -3.58
C ILE A 280 5.51 -2.37 -2.99
N SER A 281 6.60 -2.06 -3.68
CA SER A 281 7.95 -2.54 -3.41
C SER A 281 8.11 -4.06 -3.61
N GLY A 282 9.32 -4.56 -3.38
CA GLY A 282 9.69 -5.95 -3.66
C GLY A 282 9.95 -6.18 -5.15
N GLN A 283 9.46 -7.29 -5.67
CA GLN A 283 9.57 -7.67 -7.09
C GLN A 283 8.20 -7.66 -7.75
N GLY A 284 8.16 -7.64 -9.09
CA GLY A 284 6.93 -7.91 -9.83
C GLY A 284 6.36 -9.29 -9.49
N GLY A 285 5.05 -9.45 -9.62
CA GLY A 285 4.33 -10.68 -9.31
C GLY A 285 2.94 -10.41 -8.77
N GLU A 286 2.52 -11.27 -7.85
CA GLU A 286 1.17 -11.30 -7.30
C GLU A 286 1.24 -11.32 -5.77
N ILE A 287 0.33 -10.61 -5.12
CA ILE A 287 0.11 -10.68 -3.69
C ILE A 287 -1.36 -10.96 -3.40
N PHE A 288 -1.59 -11.75 -2.37
CA PHE A 288 -2.87 -12.35 -2.05
C PHE A 288 -3.26 -12.02 -0.61
N PHE A 289 -4.54 -11.69 -0.42
CA PHE A 289 -5.13 -11.36 0.88
C PHE A 289 -6.41 -12.16 1.09
N ASP A 290 -6.65 -12.59 2.33
CA ASP A 290 -7.84 -13.35 2.68
C ASP A 290 -8.18 -13.18 4.18
N ASP A 291 -9.43 -13.44 4.54
CA ASP A 291 -10.02 -13.30 5.87
C ASP A 291 -9.68 -11.93 6.52
N VAL A 292 -9.98 -10.83 5.83
CA VAL A 292 -9.75 -9.49 6.39
C VAL A 292 -10.80 -9.18 7.45
N VAL A 293 -10.35 -9.02 8.69
CA VAL A 293 -11.22 -8.80 9.85
C VAL A 293 -10.82 -7.52 10.56
N LEU A 294 -11.77 -6.61 10.71
CA LEU A 294 -11.67 -5.49 11.65
C LEU A 294 -12.70 -5.71 12.75
N GLU A 295 -12.26 -5.85 13.99
CA GLU A 295 -13.14 -6.03 15.14
C GLU A 295 -12.89 -4.99 16.22
N ARG A 296 -13.91 -4.72 17.05
CA ARG A 296 -13.74 -3.95 18.29
C ARG A 296 -13.22 -4.88 19.37
N THR A 297 -12.17 -4.49 20.07
CA THR A 297 -11.53 -5.34 21.09
C THR A 297 -11.87 -4.93 22.51
N LYS A 298 -12.03 -3.63 22.80
CA LYS A 298 -12.46 -3.05 24.09
C LYS A 298 -13.02 -1.64 23.91
#